data_AF-A0A290ZM69-F1
#
_entry.id   AF-A0A290ZM69-F1
#
_cell.length_a   1.000
_cell.length_b   1.000
_cell.length_c   1.000
_cell.angle_alpha   90.00
_cell.angle_beta   90.00
_cell.angle_gamma   90.00
#
_symmetry.space_group_name_H-M   'P 1'
#
loop_
_entity.id
_entity.type
_entity.pdbx_description
1 polymer ?
#
loop_
_entity_poly.entity_id
_entity_poly.type
_entity_poly.pdbx_seq_one_letter_code
_entity_poly.pdbx_strand_id
1 'polypeptide(L)'
;MGFDPDECPESVITQALEIQNHTGDAAMAELAPIFGKRDQGAALGEIISLGTIGGVRGKPQVDASIFGPKKAMTAPWERGAEAAKRLRTHIGKTSEPIDNAALLGLLGLTECQVERWSLPQRLPAAVATPVDHECLNFVPRKRHRVARRFEFARFLGDHLRQTPDSAGWLTSTDLATSRQKYQRAFAAEFLCPIKSLEGFLEGDFSETAIEEAASHFDVSEQTVEALLMNNGYVPRSYYESDMPYRMTAA
;
A
#
# COMPACT_ATOMS: atom_id res chain seq x y z
N MET A 1 11.07 -12.84 11.82
CA MET A 1 12.43 -12.82 11.22
C MET A 1 12.84 -14.17 10.60
N GLY A 2 12.04 -15.24 10.71
CA GLY A 2 12.37 -16.52 10.06
C GLY A 2 13.37 -17.39 10.83
N PHE A 3 13.73 -17.00 12.05
CA PHE A 3 14.47 -17.84 12.99
C PHE A 3 13.49 -18.58 13.89
N ASP A 4 13.90 -19.78 14.32
CA ASP A 4 13.32 -20.39 15.52
C ASP A 4 13.63 -19.45 16.72
N PRO A 5 12.66 -19.16 17.62
CA PRO A 5 12.89 -18.32 18.79
C PRO A 5 14.11 -18.71 19.62
N ASP A 6 14.41 -20.00 19.75
CA ASP A 6 15.52 -20.49 20.59
C ASP A 6 16.86 -20.55 19.84
N GLU A 7 16.85 -20.38 18.50
CA GLU A 7 18.04 -20.44 17.64
C GLU A 7 18.44 -19.08 17.03
N CYS A 8 17.73 -18.00 17.36
CA CYS A 8 18.06 -16.67 16.83
C CYS A 8 19.33 -16.13 17.49
N PRO A 9 20.40 -15.80 16.72
CA PRO A 9 21.62 -15.24 17.29
C PRO A 9 21.33 -13.93 18.03
N GLU A 10 21.94 -13.74 19.21
CA GLU A 10 21.74 -12.54 20.04
C GLU A 10 22.06 -11.26 19.28
N SER A 11 23.11 -11.26 18.45
CA SER A 11 23.47 -10.11 17.60
C SER A 11 22.37 -9.70 16.62
N VAL A 12 21.58 -10.66 16.12
CA VAL A 12 20.44 -10.41 15.22
C VAL A 12 19.28 -9.81 15.99
N ILE A 13 19.05 -10.25 17.24
CA ILE A 13 18.03 -9.70 18.13
C ILE A 13 18.37 -8.24 18.47
N THR A 14 19.61 -7.96 18.89
CA THR A 14 20.07 -6.60 19.18
C THR A 14 19.90 -5.69 17.97
N GLN A 15 20.33 -6.14 16.79
CA GLN A 15 20.17 -5.37 15.55
C GLN A 15 18.68 -5.12 15.22
N ALA A 16 17.81 -6.12 15.42
CA ALA A 16 16.38 -5.98 15.19
C ALA A 16 15.74 -4.95 16.12
N LEU A 17 16.12 -4.93 17.40
CA LEU A 17 15.64 -3.95 18.38
C LEU A 17 16.12 -2.52 18.03
N GLU A 18 17.37 -2.37 17.60
CA GLU A 18 17.89 -1.08 17.13
C GLU A 18 17.10 -0.58 15.90
N ILE A 19 16.85 -1.43 14.92
CA ILE A 19 16.06 -1.08 13.73
C ILE A 19 14.62 -0.75 14.11
N GLN A 20 14.03 -1.49 15.05
CA GLN A 20 12.67 -1.24 15.54
C GLN A 20 12.56 0.16 16.15
N ASN A 21 13.55 0.61 16.93
CA ASN A 21 13.57 1.97 17.49
C ASN A 21 13.58 3.06 16.40
N HIS A 22 14.16 2.80 15.23
CA HIS A 22 14.22 3.76 14.12
C HIS A 22 13.01 3.70 13.18
N THR A 23 12.42 2.52 13.01
CA THR A 23 11.34 2.27 12.04
C THR A 23 9.94 2.31 12.68
N GLY A 24 9.85 2.00 13.97
CA GLY A 24 8.62 1.73 14.70
C GLY A 24 8.14 0.28 14.55
N ASP A 25 7.48 -0.24 15.58
CA ASP A 25 7.01 -1.63 15.69
C ASP A 25 6.23 -2.10 14.46
N ALA A 26 5.31 -1.26 14.00
CA ALA A 26 4.44 -1.60 12.88
C ALA A 26 5.21 -1.74 11.57
N ALA A 27 6.25 -0.93 11.34
CA ALA A 27 7.08 -1.03 10.14
C ALA A 27 8.04 -2.21 10.24
N MET A 28 8.65 -2.42 11.41
CA MET A 28 9.52 -3.57 11.64
C MET A 28 8.79 -4.89 11.43
N ALA A 29 7.55 -5.03 11.90
CA ALA A 29 6.72 -6.21 11.69
C ALA A 29 6.47 -6.53 10.19
N GLU A 30 6.52 -5.53 9.32
CA GLU A 30 6.31 -5.67 7.87
C GLU A 30 7.61 -5.91 7.10
N LEU A 31 8.73 -5.33 7.57
CA LEU A 31 10.03 -5.42 6.90
C LEU A 31 10.83 -6.64 7.36
N ALA A 32 10.76 -6.99 8.65
CA ALA A 32 11.51 -8.12 9.22
C ALA A 32 11.27 -9.48 8.54
N PRO A 33 10.07 -9.82 8.01
CA PRO A 33 9.88 -11.04 7.22
C PRO A 33 10.55 -11.00 5.84
N ILE A 34 10.77 -9.81 5.27
CA ILE A 34 11.37 -9.61 3.93
C ILE A 34 12.90 -9.63 4.00
N PHE A 35 13.44 -9.11 5.10
CA PHE A 35 14.88 -8.96 5.34
C PHE A 35 15.42 -9.93 6.41
N GLY A 36 14.58 -10.87 6.86
CA GLY A 36 14.91 -11.88 7.85
C GLY A 36 15.87 -12.95 7.33
N LYS A 37 15.83 -14.14 7.92
CA LYS A 37 16.70 -15.28 7.57
C LYS A 37 16.65 -15.58 6.06
N ARG A 38 17.82 -15.54 5.42
CA ARG A 38 18.11 -16.03 4.07
C ARG A 38 19.21 -17.09 4.16
N ASP A 39 19.49 -17.78 3.05
CA ASP A 39 20.52 -18.84 3.00
C ASP A 39 21.93 -18.36 3.42
N GLN A 40 22.21 -17.06 3.27
CA GLN A 40 23.49 -16.42 3.63
C GLN A 40 23.43 -15.63 4.96
N GLY A 41 22.37 -15.80 5.76
CA GLY A 41 22.13 -15.06 7.01
C GLY A 41 20.99 -14.05 6.92
N ALA A 42 20.81 -13.22 7.95
CA ALA A 42 19.79 -12.18 7.97
C ALA A 42 20.31 -10.88 7.33
N ALA A 43 19.48 -10.22 6.53
CA ALA A 43 19.83 -8.99 5.83
C ALA A 43 19.16 -7.76 6.47
N LEU A 44 18.99 -7.75 7.80
CA LEU A 44 18.28 -6.69 8.51
C LEU A 44 18.93 -5.31 8.29
N GLY A 45 20.25 -5.25 8.09
CA GLY A 45 20.95 -4.00 7.73
C GLY A 45 20.42 -3.33 6.47
N GLU A 46 19.85 -4.08 5.51
CA GLU A 46 19.22 -3.52 4.30
C GLU A 46 17.99 -2.65 4.64
N ILE A 47 17.33 -2.87 5.80
CA ILE A 47 16.22 -2.02 6.28
C ILE A 47 16.71 -0.60 6.55
N ILE A 48 17.87 -0.45 7.19
CA ILE A 48 18.48 0.86 7.42
C ILE A 48 18.84 1.51 6.09
N SER A 49 19.40 0.75 5.16
CA SER A 49 19.69 1.24 3.81
C SER A 49 18.45 1.80 3.12
N LEU A 50 17.28 1.16 3.24
CA LEU A 50 16.03 1.70 2.69
C LEU A 50 15.71 3.11 3.22
N GLY A 51 15.95 3.38 4.51
CA GLY A 51 15.68 4.68 5.12
C GLY A 51 16.61 5.80 4.66
N THR A 52 17.80 5.44 4.17
CA THR A 52 18.78 6.40 3.65
C THR A 52 18.56 6.76 2.18
N ILE A 53 17.68 6.07 1.47
CA ILE A 53 17.41 6.33 0.06
C ILE A 53 16.72 7.69 -0.09
N GLY A 54 17.30 8.54 -0.94
CA GLY A 54 16.67 9.78 -1.38
C GLY A 54 15.37 9.50 -2.15
N GLY A 55 14.24 9.85 -1.55
CA GLY A 55 12.90 9.70 -2.10
C GLY A 55 12.33 11.00 -2.63
N VAL A 56 11.04 10.96 -2.93
CA VAL A 56 10.25 12.17 -3.21
C VAL A 56 9.74 12.72 -1.88
N ARG A 57 10.04 13.97 -1.56
CA ARG A 57 9.64 14.57 -0.28
C ARG A 57 8.29 15.28 -0.42
N GLY A 58 7.39 15.02 0.53
CA GLY A 58 6.07 15.64 0.58
C GLY A 58 5.55 15.77 2.00
N LYS A 59 4.74 16.79 2.24
CA LYS A 59 4.00 17.01 3.49
C LYS A 59 2.55 16.58 3.25
N PRO A 60 2.07 15.46 3.82
CA PRO A 60 0.67 15.08 3.72
C PRO A 60 -0.27 16.22 4.13
N GLN A 61 -1.34 16.41 3.37
CA GLN A 61 -2.31 17.50 3.54
C GLN A 61 -3.57 17.05 4.27
N VAL A 62 -3.64 15.77 4.64
CA VAL A 62 -4.74 15.13 5.36
C VAL A 62 -4.19 14.23 6.43
N ASP A 63 -4.87 14.12 7.56
CA ASP A 63 -4.48 13.27 8.68
C ASP A 63 -5.66 12.44 9.20
N ALA A 64 -5.39 11.57 10.17
CA ALA A 64 -6.38 10.63 10.71
C ALA A 64 -7.59 11.30 11.40
N SER A 65 -7.52 12.60 11.76
CA SER A 65 -8.62 13.33 12.40
C SER A 65 -9.85 13.46 11.52
N ILE A 66 -9.70 13.31 10.19
CA ILE A 66 -10.83 13.25 9.25
C ILE A 66 -11.75 12.05 9.52
N PHE A 67 -11.22 11.00 10.15
CA PHE A 67 -12.01 9.85 10.55
C PHE A 67 -12.50 10.06 11.97
N GLY A 68 -13.81 10.28 12.11
CA GLY A 68 -14.49 10.21 13.40
C GLY A 68 -14.28 8.86 14.12
N PRO A 69 -14.92 8.66 15.28
CA PRO A 69 -14.64 7.53 16.18
C PRO A 69 -14.67 6.18 15.45
N LYS A 70 -13.67 5.34 15.76
CA LYS A 70 -13.52 4.00 15.19
C LYS A 70 -14.74 3.16 15.58
N LYS A 71 -15.55 2.75 14.59
CA LYS A 71 -16.61 1.75 14.80
C LYS A 71 -15.99 0.41 15.22
N ALA A 72 -16.70 -0.34 16.08
CA ALA A 72 -16.32 -1.69 16.48
C ALA A 72 -16.07 -2.59 15.26
N MET A 73 -15.01 -3.39 15.31
CA MET A 73 -14.22 -3.77 14.14
C MET A 73 -14.90 -4.70 13.13
N THR A 74 -14.83 -4.26 11.88
CA THR A 74 -14.90 -5.03 10.63
C THR A 74 -13.52 -5.56 10.23
N ALA A 75 -13.45 -6.42 9.21
CA ALA A 75 -12.19 -6.97 8.71
C ALA A 75 -11.24 -5.87 8.17
N PRO A 76 -9.91 -6.08 8.12
CA PRO A 76 -8.96 -5.03 7.71
C PRO A 76 -9.23 -4.40 6.34
N TRP A 77 -9.69 -5.18 5.36
CA TRP A 77 -10.02 -4.67 4.02
C TRP A 77 -11.28 -3.80 4.03
N GLU A 78 -12.32 -4.19 4.79
CA GLU A 78 -13.54 -3.39 4.95
C GLU A 78 -13.23 -2.03 5.59
N ARG A 79 -12.34 -2.02 6.59
CA ARG A 79 -11.85 -0.77 7.20
C ARG A 79 -11.09 0.11 6.22
N GLY A 80 -10.29 -0.49 5.33
CA GLY A 80 -9.55 0.23 4.28
C GLY A 80 -10.50 0.90 3.28
N ALA A 81 -11.47 0.15 2.76
CA ALA A 81 -12.47 0.66 1.84
C ALA A 81 -13.35 1.75 2.48
N GLU A 82 -13.78 1.57 3.73
CA GLU A 82 -14.54 2.58 4.45
C GLU A 82 -13.73 3.87 4.66
N ALA A 83 -12.44 3.78 4.99
CA ALA A 83 -11.58 4.95 5.12
C ALA A 83 -11.41 5.67 3.77
N ALA A 84 -11.28 4.93 2.66
CA ALA A 84 -11.23 5.53 1.32
C ALA A 84 -12.52 6.30 0.99
N LYS A 85 -13.69 5.72 1.27
CA LYS A 85 -15.00 6.37 1.08
C LYS A 85 -15.10 7.67 1.88
N ARG A 86 -14.68 7.65 3.15
CA ARG A 86 -14.68 8.84 4.01
C ARG A 86 -13.76 9.94 3.50
N LEU A 87 -12.54 9.59 3.07
CA LEU A 87 -11.63 10.57 2.48
C LEU A 87 -12.22 11.17 1.20
N ARG A 88 -12.79 10.34 0.32
CA ARG A 88 -13.47 10.78 -0.90
C ARG A 88 -14.60 11.78 -0.61
N THR A 89 -15.44 11.50 0.39
CA THR A 89 -16.47 12.42 0.87
C THR A 89 -15.85 13.72 1.39
N HIS A 90 -14.79 13.64 2.18
CA HIS A 90 -14.12 14.81 2.76
C HIS A 90 -13.55 15.75 1.69
N ILE A 91 -13.00 15.21 0.60
CA ILE A 91 -12.42 16.00 -0.51
C ILE A 91 -13.45 16.33 -1.61
N GLY A 92 -14.73 15.99 -1.43
CA GLY A 92 -15.80 16.25 -2.40
C GLY A 92 -15.79 15.36 -3.66
N LYS A 93 -14.85 14.42 -3.79
CA LYS A 93 -14.71 13.52 -4.95
C LYS A 93 -15.34 12.16 -4.66
N THR A 94 -16.67 12.08 -4.59
CA THR A 94 -17.36 10.85 -4.18
C THR A 94 -17.40 9.80 -5.28
N SER A 95 -17.72 10.18 -6.51
CA SER A 95 -18.02 9.22 -7.59
C SER A 95 -17.05 9.29 -8.78
N GLU A 96 -16.43 10.43 -9.04
CA GLU A 96 -15.52 10.64 -10.17
C GLU A 96 -14.16 9.96 -9.98
N PRO A 97 -13.52 9.45 -11.05
CA PRO A 97 -12.12 9.02 -10.98
C PRO A 97 -11.26 10.10 -10.35
N ILE A 98 -10.43 9.73 -9.38
CA ILE A 98 -9.42 10.66 -8.87
C ILE A 98 -8.34 10.76 -9.93
N ASP A 99 -7.88 11.96 -10.25
CA ASP A 99 -6.71 12.17 -11.11
C ASP A 99 -5.41 12.07 -10.29
N ASN A 100 -4.27 11.92 -10.99
CA ASN A 100 -2.99 11.68 -10.34
C ASN A 100 -2.51 12.90 -9.55
N ALA A 101 -2.78 14.11 -10.04
CA ALA A 101 -2.46 15.36 -9.36
C ALA A 101 -3.19 15.49 -8.01
N ALA A 102 -4.46 15.12 -7.94
CA ALA A 102 -5.25 15.13 -6.71
C ALA A 102 -4.74 14.12 -5.67
N LEU A 103 -4.39 12.90 -6.10
CA LEU A 103 -3.75 11.91 -5.22
C LEU A 103 -2.43 12.43 -4.65
N LEU A 104 -1.55 12.94 -5.52
CA LEU A 104 -0.23 13.42 -5.11
C LEU A 104 -0.32 14.69 -4.25
N GLY A 105 -1.26 15.58 -4.55
CA GLY A 105 -1.53 16.77 -3.75
C GLY A 105 -1.90 16.44 -2.30
N LEU A 106 -2.65 15.36 -2.05
CA LEU A 106 -2.95 14.89 -0.69
C LEU A 106 -1.71 14.43 0.09
N LEU A 107 -0.64 14.05 -0.61
CA LEU A 107 0.66 13.70 -0.03
C LEU A 107 1.64 14.90 -0.02
N GLY A 108 1.21 16.08 -0.48
CA GLY A 108 2.07 17.25 -0.65
C GLY A 108 3.12 17.08 -1.75
N LEU A 109 2.78 16.31 -2.79
CA LEU A 109 3.64 16.00 -3.93
C LEU A 109 3.09 16.62 -5.22
N THR A 110 3.98 16.83 -6.18
CA THR A 110 3.64 17.21 -7.56
C THR A 110 4.02 16.11 -8.55
N GLU A 111 3.36 16.06 -9.69
CA GLU A 111 3.68 15.09 -10.76
C GLU A 111 5.13 15.22 -11.22
N CYS A 112 5.60 16.46 -11.40
CA CYS A 112 6.97 16.76 -11.79
C CYS A 112 8.02 16.18 -10.82
N GLN A 113 7.76 16.24 -9.50
CA GLN A 113 8.65 15.62 -8.51
C GLN A 113 8.69 14.10 -8.63
N VAL A 114 7.53 13.48 -8.86
CA VAL A 114 7.41 12.02 -8.99
C VAL A 114 7.99 11.50 -10.29
N GLU A 115 7.82 12.22 -11.41
CA GLU A 115 8.33 11.85 -12.73
C GLU A 115 9.84 11.96 -12.85
N ARG A 116 10.44 13.00 -12.23
CA ARG A 116 11.90 13.17 -12.18
C ARG A 116 12.58 12.15 -11.27
N TRP A 117 11.82 11.54 -10.37
CA TRP A 117 12.36 10.58 -9.44
C TRP A 117 12.42 9.20 -10.08
N SER A 118 13.59 8.55 -9.95
CA SER A 118 13.79 7.19 -10.43
C SER A 118 14.69 6.43 -9.47
N LEU A 119 14.47 5.12 -9.40
CA LEU A 119 15.33 4.21 -8.68
C LEU A 119 16.20 3.42 -9.65
N PRO A 120 17.53 3.36 -9.42
CA PRO A 120 18.42 2.57 -10.24
C PRO A 120 18.11 1.06 -10.11
N GLN A 121 17.68 0.62 -8.93
CA GLN A 121 17.45 -0.79 -8.62
C GLN A 121 16.04 -1.08 -8.12
N ARG A 122 15.60 -2.34 -8.26
CA ARG A 122 14.32 -2.82 -7.73
C ARG A 122 14.45 -3.00 -6.22
N LEU A 123 13.56 -2.37 -5.46
CA LEU A 123 13.50 -2.54 -4.01
C LEU A 123 12.51 -3.65 -3.63
N PRO A 124 12.79 -4.43 -2.57
CA PRO A 124 11.89 -5.49 -2.12
C PRO A 124 10.64 -4.93 -1.42
N ALA A 125 10.74 -3.76 -0.79
CA ALA A 125 9.65 -3.04 -0.15
C ALA A 125 9.69 -1.55 -0.52
N ALA A 126 8.53 -0.91 -0.53
CA ALA A 126 8.41 0.54 -0.62
C ALA A 126 8.21 1.12 0.77
N VAL A 127 8.88 2.23 1.07
CA VAL A 127 8.81 2.87 2.38
C VAL A 127 8.53 4.37 2.25
N ALA A 128 7.92 4.96 3.27
CA ALA A 128 7.98 6.39 3.50
C ALA A 128 8.55 6.66 4.88
N THR A 129 9.61 7.44 4.96
CA THR A 129 10.34 7.70 6.20
C THR A 129 10.13 9.13 6.67
N PRO A 130 9.97 9.38 7.99
CA PRO A 130 9.91 10.73 8.52
C PRO A 130 11.22 11.48 8.24
N VAL A 131 11.11 12.67 7.65
CA VAL A 131 12.23 13.63 7.57
C VAL A 131 12.20 14.56 8.79
N ASP A 132 10.98 14.99 9.15
CA ASP A 132 10.64 15.76 10.34
C ASP A 132 9.20 15.40 10.76
N HIS A 133 8.58 16.21 11.63
CA HIS A 133 7.24 15.94 12.16
C HIS A 133 6.11 16.03 11.12
N GLU A 134 6.33 16.69 9.99
CA GLU A 134 5.29 16.95 8.99
C GLU A 134 5.67 16.44 7.60
N CYS A 135 6.96 16.21 7.34
CA CYS A 135 7.49 15.82 6.05
C CYS A 135 7.89 14.35 6.00
N LEU A 136 7.45 13.67 4.93
CA LEU A 136 7.81 12.29 4.63
C LEU A 136 8.67 12.23 3.36
N ASN A 137 9.64 11.33 3.37
CA ASN A 137 10.44 10.93 2.22
C ASN A 137 9.88 9.62 1.64
N PHE A 138 9.17 9.71 0.52
CA PHE A 138 8.52 8.57 -0.14
C PHE A 138 9.48 7.87 -1.10
N VAL A 139 9.65 6.56 -0.93
CA VAL A 139 10.49 5.70 -1.77
C VAL A 139 9.62 4.58 -2.36
N PRO A 140 8.83 4.87 -3.43
CA PRO A 140 8.03 3.86 -4.11
C PRO A 140 8.90 2.92 -4.95
N ARG A 141 8.62 1.61 -4.96
CA ARG A 141 9.42 0.63 -5.72
C ARG A 141 8.91 0.37 -7.14
N LYS A 142 7.69 0.80 -7.47
CA LYS A 142 7.07 0.52 -8.78
C LYS A 142 7.51 1.52 -9.85
N ARG A 143 7.86 1.01 -11.04
CA ARG A 143 8.29 1.82 -12.20
C ARG A 143 7.13 2.21 -13.12
N HIS A 144 6.17 1.30 -13.32
CA HIS A 144 5.00 1.54 -14.16
C HIS A 144 4.09 2.60 -13.52
N ARG A 145 3.58 3.56 -14.33
CA ARG A 145 2.79 4.70 -13.85
C ARG A 145 1.63 4.27 -12.95
N VAL A 146 0.78 3.38 -13.45
CA VAL A 146 -0.43 2.89 -12.74
C VAL A 146 -0.05 2.17 -11.44
N ALA A 147 1.00 1.35 -11.45
CA ALA A 147 1.43 0.61 -10.26
C ALA A 147 2.04 1.54 -9.19
N ARG A 148 2.79 2.56 -9.62
CA ARG A 148 3.36 3.58 -8.74
C ARG A 148 2.28 4.47 -8.14
N ARG A 149 1.30 4.85 -8.95
CA ARG A 149 0.08 5.57 -8.51
C ARG A 149 -0.65 4.79 -7.42
N PHE A 150 -0.89 3.49 -7.64
CA PHE A 150 -1.49 2.62 -6.62
C PHE A 150 -0.65 2.55 -5.34
N GLU A 151 0.68 2.51 -5.45
CA GLU A 151 1.59 2.49 -4.31
C GLU A 151 1.56 3.80 -3.49
N PHE A 152 1.44 4.97 -4.14
CA PHE A 152 1.19 6.23 -3.44
C PHE A 152 -0.16 6.25 -2.73
N ALA A 153 -1.22 5.72 -3.34
CA ALA A 153 -2.51 5.58 -2.68
C ALA A 153 -2.44 4.66 -1.44
N ARG A 154 -1.58 3.63 -1.46
CA ARG A 154 -1.31 2.80 -0.28
C ARG A 154 -0.59 3.56 0.83
N PHE A 155 0.38 4.41 0.50
CA PHE A 155 1.02 5.28 1.48
C PHE A 155 0.03 6.26 2.11
N LEU A 156 -0.84 6.86 1.30
CA LEU A 156 -1.90 7.74 1.79
C LEU A 156 -2.81 7.01 2.80
N GLY A 157 -3.28 5.81 2.46
CA GLY A 157 -4.09 5.00 3.38
C GLY A 157 -3.35 4.63 4.66
N ASP A 158 -2.06 4.28 4.57
CA ASP A 158 -1.27 3.93 5.75
C ASP A 158 -1.01 5.13 6.67
N HIS A 159 -0.74 6.31 6.10
CA HIS A 159 -0.60 7.56 6.83
C HIS A 159 -1.88 7.89 7.61
N LEU A 160 -3.02 7.80 6.93
CA LEU A 160 -4.36 8.02 7.47
C LEU A 160 -4.77 7.01 8.56
N ARG A 161 -4.09 5.87 8.64
CA ARG A 161 -4.31 4.85 9.66
C ARG A 161 -3.47 5.10 10.94
N GLN A 162 -2.38 5.85 10.85
CA GLN A 162 -1.46 6.04 11.97
C GLN A 162 -2.16 6.73 13.15
N THR A 163 -1.77 6.32 14.34
CA THR A 163 -2.08 7.00 15.60
C THR A 163 -0.79 7.57 16.17
N PRO A 164 -0.84 8.55 17.09
CA PRO A 164 0.36 9.05 17.75
C PRO A 164 1.26 7.92 18.30
N ASP A 165 0.65 6.90 18.91
CA ASP A 165 1.37 5.74 19.48
C ASP A 165 1.89 4.73 18.45
N SER A 166 1.52 4.87 17.17
CA SER A 166 1.97 4.01 16.06
C SER A 166 2.67 4.79 14.95
N ALA A 167 3.11 6.01 15.26
CA ALA A 167 3.92 6.82 14.37
C ALA A 167 5.26 6.12 14.09
N GLY A 168 5.69 6.16 12.84
CA GLY A 168 6.85 5.43 12.35
C GLY A 168 6.85 5.39 10.84
N TRP A 169 7.65 4.51 10.25
CA TRP A 169 7.72 4.39 8.80
C TRP A 169 6.40 3.86 8.22
N LEU A 170 6.04 4.38 7.06
CA LEU A 170 5.02 3.77 6.21
C LEU A 170 5.65 2.68 5.37
N THR A 171 4.94 1.57 5.18
CA THR A 171 5.49 0.39 4.48
C THR A 171 4.46 -0.20 3.54
N SER A 172 4.83 -0.35 2.26
CA SER A 172 4.06 -1.06 1.24
C SER A 172 4.84 -2.28 0.79
N THR A 173 4.31 -3.47 1.10
CA THR A 173 4.93 -4.77 0.81
C THR A 173 3.95 -5.69 0.07
N ASP A 174 4.44 -6.85 -0.40
CA ASP A 174 3.57 -7.88 -1.01
C ASP A 174 3.00 -8.86 0.04
N LEU A 175 3.27 -8.64 1.33
CA LEU A 175 2.76 -9.51 2.40
C LEU A 175 1.24 -9.44 2.52
N ALA A 176 0.65 -10.48 3.11
CA ALA A 176 -0.79 -10.61 3.33
C ALA A 176 -1.23 -10.20 4.76
N THR A 177 -0.51 -9.29 5.41
CA THR A 177 -0.81 -8.83 6.78
C THR A 177 -2.09 -7.98 6.82
N SER A 178 -2.62 -7.75 8.03
CA SER A 178 -3.75 -6.84 8.26
C SER A 178 -3.48 -5.42 7.75
N ARG A 179 -2.26 -4.90 7.91
CA ARG A 179 -1.86 -3.56 7.42
C ARG A 179 -1.87 -3.52 5.90
N GLN A 180 -1.26 -4.50 5.23
CA GLN A 180 -1.20 -4.54 3.77
C GLN A 180 -2.58 -4.80 3.14
N LYS A 181 -3.43 -5.62 3.77
CA LYS A 181 -4.83 -5.82 3.35
C LYS A 181 -5.64 -4.51 3.45
N TYR A 182 -5.49 -3.78 4.55
CA TYR A 182 -6.10 -2.46 4.71
C TYR A 182 -5.65 -1.49 3.61
N GLN A 183 -4.33 -1.37 3.38
CA GLN A 183 -3.78 -0.45 2.38
C GLN A 183 -4.24 -0.78 0.96
N ARG A 184 -4.23 -2.06 0.57
CA ARG A 184 -4.68 -2.49 -0.77
C ARG A 184 -6.17 -2.17 -0.97
N ALA A 185 -7.00 -2.46 0.02
CA ALA A 185 -8.43 -2.15 -0.05
C ALA A 185 -8.69 -0.64 -0.07
N PHE A 186 -7.96 0.14 0.73
CA PHE A 186 -8.01 1.60 0.68
C PHE A 186 -7.63 2.12 -0.71
N ALA A 187 -6.48 1.71 -1.25
CA ALA A 187 -6.00 2.22 -2.53
C ALA A 187 -6.93 1.84 -3.69
N ALA A 188 -7.46 0.62 -3.69
CA ALA A 188 -8.41 0.16 -4.69
C ALA A 188 -9.71 0.99 -4.65
N GLU A 189 -10.37 1.07 -3.49
CA GLU A 189 -11.63 1.83 -3.36
C GLU A 189 -11.44 3.34 -3.57
N PHE A 190 -10.28 3.89 -3.17
CA PHE A 190 -9.99 5.32 -3.34
C PHE A 190 -9.86 5.70 -4.82
N LEU A 191 -9.15 4.87 -5.60
CA LEU A 191 -8.88 5.12 -7.02
C LEU A 191 -10.03 4.69 -7.93
N CYS A 192 -10.67 3.56 -7.61
CA CYS A 192 -11.77 2.96 -8.35
C CYS A 192 -12.91 2.64 -7.36
N PRO A 193 -13.82 3.60 -7.10
CA PRO A 193 -14.89 3.42 -6.12
C PRO A 193 -15.86 2.35 -6.59
N ILE A 194 -16.19 1.36 -5.74
CA ILE A 194 -16.99 0.22 -6.17
C ILE A 194 -18.35 0.61 -6.75
N LYS A 195 -19.01 1.64 -6.19
CA LYS A 195 -20.30 2.11 -6.70
C LYS A 195 -20.20 2.75 -8.08
N SER A 196 -19.12 3.48 -8.34
CA SER A 196 -18.86 4.07 -9.65
C SER A 196 -18.51 3.00 -10.67
N LEU A 197 -17.71 2.01 -10.25
CA LEU A 197 -17.37 0.86 -11.08
C LEU A 197 -18.61 0.04 -11.46
N GLU A 198 -19.47 -0.27 -10.50
CA GLU A 198 -20.75 -0.96 -10.73
C GLU A 198 -21.61 -0.19 -11.74
N GLY A 199 -21.75 1.12 -11.55
CA GLY A 199 -22.49 1.98 -12.48
C GLY A 199 -21.86 2.08 -13.87
N PHE A 200 -20.53 2.00 -13.98
CA PHE A 200 -19.82 2.01 -15.26
C PHE A 200 -19.99 0.69 -16.03
N LEU A 201 -19.95 -0.44 -15.33
CA LEU A 201 -20.04 -1.76 -15.94
C LEU A 201 -21.48 -2.11 -16.33
N GLU A 202 -22.49 -1.53 -15.68
CA GLU A 202 -23.92 -1.78 -15.96
C GLU A 202 -24.30 -3.28 -15.97
N GLY A 203 -23.57 -4.10 -15.22
CA GLY A 203 -23.75 -5.56 -15.14
C GLY A 203 -22.95 -6.38 -16.16
N ASP A 204 -22.18 -5.74 -17.04
CA ASP A 204 -21.21 -6.39 -17.93
C ASP A 204 -19.88 -6.61 -17.19
N PHE A 205 -19.55 -7.87 -16.91
CA PHE A 205 -18.30 -8.28 -16.26
C PHE A 205 -17.37 -9.03 -17.23
N SER A 206 -17.50 -8.78 -18.53
CA SER A 206 -16.59 -9.32 -19.55
C SER A 206 -15.18 -8.74 -19.41
N GLU A 207 -14.19 -9.44 -19.97
CA GLU A 207 -12.79 -8.96 -20.00
C GLU A 207 -12.68 -7.59 -20.68
N THR A 208 -13.42 -7.36 -21.76
CA THR A 208 -13.44 -6.07 -22.46
C THR A 208 -13.99 -4.95 -21.57
N ALA A 209 -15.11 -5.19 -20.86
CA ALA A 209 -15.66 -4.20 -19.94
C ALA A 209 -14.70 -3.91 -18.76
N ILE A 210 -13.98 -4.92 -18.28
CA ILE A 210 -12.95 -4.78 -17.23
C ILE A 210 -11.76 -3.96 -17.73
N GLU A 211 -11.28 -4.19 -18.95
CA GLU A 211 -10.21 -3.40 -19.58
C GLU A 211 -10.63 -1.92 -19.74
N GLU A 212 -11.84 -1.68 -20.25
CA GLU A 212 -12.41 -0.34 -20.39
C GLU A 212 -12.55 0.37 -19.03
N ALA A 213 -13.02 -0.34 -18.00
CA ALA A 213 -13.11 0.19 -16.65
C ALA A 213 -11.73 0.50 -16.06
N ALA A 214 -10.75 -0.39 -16.23
CA ALA A 214 -9.39 -0.18 -15.76
C ALA A 214 -8.77 1.08 -16.39
N SER A 215 -9.00 1.28 -17.69
CA SER A 215 -8.62 2.49 -18.41
C SER A 215 -9.34 3.73 -17.88
N HIS A 216 -10.66 3.66 -17.68
CA HIS A 216 -11.48 4.78 -17.17
C HIS A 216 -11.03 5.26 -15.78
N PHE A 217 -10.73 4.33 -14.86
CA PHE A 217 -10.30 4.66 -13.50
C PHE A 217 -8.78 4.83 -13.33
N ASP A 218 -7.99 4.67 -14.41
CA ASP A 218 -6.52 4.69 -14.39
C ASP A 218 -5.92 3.72 -13.35
N VAL A 219 -6.45 2.50 -13.31
CA VAL A 219 -5.99 1.38 -12.47
C VAL A 219 -5.64 0.16 -13.34
N SER A 220 -5.05 -0.87 -12.75
CA SER A 220 -4.85 -2.16 -13.45
C SER A 220 -6.14 -2.97 -13.46
N GLU A 221 -6.34 -3.81 -14.47
CA GLU A 221 -7.44 -4.81 -14.52
C GLU A 221 -7.51 -5.65 -13.24
N GLN A 222 -6.35 -6.12 -12.74
CA GLN A 222 -6.27 -6.83 -11.46
C GLN A 222 -6.88 -6.06 -10.27
N THR A 223 -6.85 -4.72 -10.28
CA THR A 223 -7.47 -3.90 -9.23
C THR A 223 -8.99 -3.93 -9.37
N VAL A 224 -9.50 -3.82 -10.61
CA VAL A 224 -10.93 -3.91 -10.94
C VAL A 224 -11.47 -5.29 -10.54
N GLU A 225 -10.82 -6.36 -10.99
CA GLU A 225 -11.18 -7.74 -10.65
C GLU A 225 -11.19 -7.97 -9.14
N ALA A 226 -10.15 -7.51 -8.43
CA ALA A 226 -10.08 -7.63 -6.97
C ALA A 226 -11.21 -6.87 -6.26
N LEU A 227 -11.62 -5.70 -6.76
CA LEU A 227 -12.76 -4.96 -6.24
C LEU A 227 -14.07 -5.71 -6.45
N LEU A 228 -14.31 -6.21 -7.67
CA LEU A 228 -15.50 -6.99 -8.01
C LEU A 228 -15.61 -8.26 -7.16
N MET A 229 -14.52 -9.01 -7.04
CA MET A 229 -14.46 -10.22 -6.21
C MET A 229 -14.71 -9.93 -4.73
N ASN A 230 -14.07 -8.89 -4.17
CA ASN A 230 -14.20 -8.57 -2.75
C ASN A 230 -15.58 -8.01 -2.38
N ASN A 231 -16.35 -7.52 -3.35
CA ASN A 231 -17.72 -7.05 -3.16
C ASN A 231 -18.78 -8.05 -3.67
N GLY A 232 -18.37 -9.23 -4.13
CA GLY A 232 -19.28 -10.34 -4.47
C GLY A 232 -19.93 -10.27 -5.85
N TYR A 233 -19.46 -9.40 -6.75
CA TYR A 233 -19.99 -9.29 -8.11
C TYR A 233 -19.53 -10.43 -9.03
N VAL A 234 -18.33 -10.97 -8.78
CA VAL A 234 -17.77 -12.08 -9.55
C VAL A 234 -17.30 -13.18 -8.59
N PRO A 235 -17.56 -14.48 -8.88
CA PRO A 235 -17.08 -15.59 -8.06
C PRO A 235 -15.56 -15.62 -7.97
N ARG A 236 -14.99 -15.95 -6.80
CA ARG A 236 -13.54 -16.20 -6.66
C ARG A 236 -13.03 -17.33 -7.56
N SER A 237 -13.89 -18.31 -7.87
CA SER A 237 -13.55 -19.45 -8.72
C SER A 237 -13.37 -19.11 -10.19
N TYR A 238 -13.82 -17.93 -10.65
CA TYR A 238 -13.76 -17.55 -12.07
C TYR A 238 -12.31 -17.31 -12.55
N TYR A 239 -11.39 -16.98 -11.63
CA TYR A 239 -9.99 -16.67 -11.93
C TYR A 239 -8.98 -17.69 -11.36
N GLU A 240 -9.40 -18.59 -10.46
CA GLU A 240 -8.55 -19.72 -10.05
C GLU A 240 -8.39 -20.77 -11.17
N SER A 241 -9.32 -20.81 -12.12
CA SER A 241 -9.25 -21.69 -13.30
C SER A 241 -8.28 -21.22 -14.38
N ASP A 242 -7.89 -19.94 -14.40
CA ASP A 242 -7.10 -19.35 -15.51
C ASP A 242 -5.68 -18.93 -15.13
N MET A 243 -5.25 -19.23 -13.90
CA MET A 243 -3.87 -19.09 -13.47
C MET A 243 -3.20 -20.47 -13.48
N PRO A 244 -2.39 -20.82 -14.50
CA PRO A 244 -1.53 -21.99 -14.41
C PRO A 244 -0.55 -21.74 -13.25
N TYR A 245 -0.82 -22.45 -12.15
CA TYR A 245 0.01 -22.51 -10.96
C TYR A 245 1.49 -22.70 -11.38
N ARG A 246 2.28 -21.62 -11.35
CA ARG A 246 3.73 -21.77 -11.17
C ARG A 246 3.95 -22.07 -9.70
N MET A 247 3.76 -23.33 -9.33
CA MET A 247 4.53 -23.90 -8.23
C MET A 247 5.99 -23.87 -8.67
N THR A 248 6.73 -22.82 -8.31
CA THR A 248 8.19 -22.96 -8.23
C THR A 248 8.48 -23.72 -6.95
N ALA A 249 8.62 -25.03 -7.13
CA ALA A 249 9.38 -25.90 -6.24
C ALA A 249 10.88 -25.56 -6.33
N ALA A 250 11.60 -25.98 -5.29
CA ALA A 250 13.02 -25.84 -4.97
C ALA A 250 13.40 -24.54 -4.23
#